data_AF-W9VP08-F1
#
_entry.id   AF-W9VP08-F1
#
_cell.length_a   1.000
_cell.length_b   1.000
_cell.length_c   1.000
_cell.angle_alpha   90.00
_cell.angle_beta   90.00
_cell.angle_gamma   90.00
#
_symmetry.space_group_name_H-M   'P 1'
#
loop_
_entity.id
_entity.type
_entity.pdbx_description
1 polymer ?
#
loop_
_entity_poly.entity_id
_entity_poly.type
_entity_poly.pdbx_seq_one_letter_code
_entity_poly.pdbx_strand_id
1 'polypeptide(L)'
;MRDCLLSISNVSTLLTRNIMEALSRLLSPALRWFIWIIEPFTWAKSFSQNPILGNYWLNRCGLHVTRVVIAQALFHLRLWLLSPLVPAEQRRQFIREGYILIENYLPPEQFERLQSEAVNYSGLIREFVEGTTLTQRSFMTEDIRQTLPELNAFTQAKPLDRLMRWCSSKNRPPFFFIENLCNHANVVPQADPQRDLHADTFHPCVKGWLFLDPANDDNGPHVYVPRSHRLTWARLKWEYKESLIASLKGEDRPAGRYWDGSFRVTPQALEEMGLQATALHVPANTLLVANVYGFHCRGVAQKRSHRMTVWMQARDNPFNPIFTPFPKAASRIFEWVWKGELARQDRAKIKEGIQRNYEGKFDRSH
;
A
#
# COMPACT_ATOMS: atom_id res chain seq x y z
N MET A 1 -6.75 -0.86 -19.73
CA MET A 1 -7.06 -1.07 -18.29
C MET A 1 -5.92 -1.85 -17.61
N ARG A 2 -4.70 -1.32 -17.69
CA ARG A 2 -3.51 -1.80 -16.97
C ARG A 2 -3.00 -0.58 -16.22
N ASP A 3 -2.44 -0.76 -15.02
CA ASP A 3 -1.65 0.27 -14.30
C ASP A 3 -2.33 1.22 -13.30
N CYS A 4 -3.20 0.71 -12.40
CA CYS A 4 -3.64 1.46 -11.21
C CYS A 4 -3.06 0.95 -9.85
N LEU A 5 -2.19 -0.07 -9.82
CA LEU A 5 -1.67 -0.67 -8.58
C LEU A 5 -0.14 -0.76 -8.47
N LEU A 6 0.55 0.23 -9.04
CA LEU A 6 2.00 0.33 -8.92
C LEU A 6 2.37 0.97 -7.58
N SER A 7 3.05 0.18 -6.76
CA SER A 7 3.54 0.58 -5.46
C SER A 7 5.06 0.40 -5.36
N ILE A 8 5.66 1.51 -4.90
CA ILE A 8 6.93 1.79 -4.22
C ILE A 8 8.07 0.78 -4.35
N SER A 9 9.15 1.25 -4.97
CA SER A 9 10.47 0.62 -4.99
C SER A 9 11.47 1.32 -4.03
N ASN A 10 12.44 0.59 -3.47
CA ASN A 10 13.62 1.06 -2.74
C ASN A 10 14.56 1.88 -3.62
N VAL A 11 15.20 2.83 -2.94
CA VAL A 11 16.23 3.75 -3.41
C VAL A 11 17.47 3.13 -4.05
N SER A 12 17.99 1.98 -3.58
CA SER A 12 19.18 1.39 -4.22
C SER A 12 18.88 0.67 -5.55
N THR A 13 17.61 0.51 -5.89
CA THR A 13 17.11 -0.12 -7.14
C THR A 13 16.19 0.83 -7.94
N LEU A 14 16.07 2.09 -7.51
CA LEU A 14 15.21 3.08 -8.15
C LEU A 14 15.98 3.97 -9.14
N LEU A 15 17.29 4.14 -8.94
CA LEU A 15 18.17 4.64 -10.00
C LEU A 15 18.15 3.74 -11.23
N THR A 16 17.84 2.45 -11.07
CA THR A 16 17.83 1.47 -12.15
C THR A 16 16.51 1.40 -12.91
N ARG A 17 15.34 1.60 -12.32
CA ARG A 17 14.09 1.12 -12.95
C ARG A 17 13.63 1.83 -14.24
N ASN A 18 13.83 3.15 -14.38
CA ASN A 18 13.33 3.89 -15.56
C ASN A 18 14.41 4.51 -16.43
N ILE A 19 15.61 4.68 -15.89
CA ILE A 19 16.80 4.67 -16.72
C ILE A 19 16.86 3.32 -17.46
N MET A 20 16.56 2.17 -16.82
CA MET A 20 16.52 0.89 -17.52
C MET A 20 15.27 0.64 -18.37
N GLU A 21 14.11 1.27 -18.20
CA GLU A 21 12.95 1.08 -19.09
C GLU A 21 13.07 1.93 -20.37
N ALA A 22 13.55 3.17 -20.25
CA ALA A 22 13.90 4.01 -21.40
C ALA A 22 15.20 3.53 -22.07
N LEU A 23 16.20 3.13 -21.29
CA LEU A 23 17.32 2.37 -21.82
C LEU A 23 16.85 1.01 -22.30
N SER A 24 15.77 0.36 -21.83
CA SER A 24 15.47 -1.03 -22.22
C SER A 24 15.35 -1.17 -23.73
N ARG A 25 14.78 -0.17 -24.39
CA ARG A 25 14.67 -0.09 -25.86
C ARG A 25 16.01 0.10 -26.58
N LEU A 26 17.05 0.44 -25.82
CA LEU A 26 18.46 0.63 -26.15
C LEU A 26 19.43 -0.31 -25.38
N LEU A 27 18.93 -1.20 -24.51
CA LEU A 27 19.71 -2.09 -23.66
C LEU A 27 19.94 -3.36 -24.44
N SER A 28 21.18 -3.84 -24.39
CA SER A 28 21.46 -5.18 -24.90
C SER A 28 20.52 -6.18 -24.21
N PRO A 29 20.04 -7.20 -24.93
CA PRO A 29 19.25 -8.29 -24.35
C PRO A 29 19.86 -8.86 -23.06
N ALA A 30 21.19 -8.85 -22.95
CA ALA A 30 21.94 -9.28 -21.77
C ALA A 30 21.60 -8.47 -20.50
N LEU A 31 21.50 -7.13 -20.58
CA LEU A 31 21.19 -6.34 -19.37
C LEU A 31 19.74 -6.55 -18.92
N ARG A 32 18.79 -6.69 -19.86
CA ARG A 32 17.40 -7.05 -19.55
C ARG A 32 17.30 -8.39 -18.81
N TRP A 33 18.04 -9.40 -19.27
CA TRP A 33 18.10 -10.70 -18.61
C TRP A 33 18.70 -10.61 -17.21
N PHE A 34 19.77 -9.84 -17.02
CA PHE A 34 20.37 -9.62 -15.71
C PHE A 34 19.37 -9.02 -14.72
N ILE A 35 18.59 -8.03 -15.15
CA ILE A 35 17.54 -7.40 -14.35
C ILE A 35 16.47 -8.42 -13.95
N TRP A 36 15.98 -9.22 -14.91
CA TRP A 36 14.96 -10.23 -14.64
C TRP A 36 15.40 -11.29 -13.63
N ILE A 37 16.69 -11.65 -13.61
CA ILE A 37 17.26 -12.61 -12.66
C ILE A 37 17.31 -12.04 -11.24
N ILE A 38 17.56 -10.74 -11.09
CA ILE A 38 17.63 -10.08 -9.78
C ILE A 38 16.24 -9.81 -9.20
N GLU A 39 15.27 -9.44 -10.04
CA GLU A 39 13.92 -9.04 -9.61
C GLU A 39 13.19 -10.02 -8.67
N PRO A 40 13.31 -11.36 -8.81
CA PRO A 40 12.80 -12.33 -7.84
C PRO A 40 13.24 -12.08 -6.39
N PHE A 41 14.43 -11.50 -6.18
CA PHE A 41 14.98 -11.15 -4.87
C PHE A 41 14.64 -9.71 -4.44
N THR A 42 13.61 -9.14 -5.04
CA THR A 42 13.07 -7.79 -4.74
C THR A 42 11.55 -7.84 -4.52
N TRP A 43 10.89 -6.70 -4.27
CA TRP A 43 9.41 -6.64 -4.22
C TRP A 43 8.74 -6.85 -5.59
N ALA A 44 9.49 -7.03 -6.69
CA ALA A 44 8.91 -7.21 -8.02
C ALA A 44 7.85 -8.32 -7.98
N LYS A 45 6.63 -8.00 -8.39
CA LYS A 45 5.47 -8.88 -8.20
C LYS A 45 4.74 -9.22 -9.49
N SER A 46 5.03 -8.54 -10.59
CA SER A 46 4.29 -8.73 -11.84
C SER A 46 4.73 -9.99 -12.58
N PHE A 47 3.79 -10.91 -12.76
CA PHE A 47 3.95 -12.14 -13.55
C PHE A 47 3.89 -11.84 -15.05
N SER A 48 3.32 -10.70 -15.43
CA SER A 48 3.23 -10.28 -16.83
C SER A 48 4.45 -9.52 -17.34
N GLN A 49 5.17 -8.82 -16.46
CA GLN A 49 6.30 -7.96 -16.83
C GLN A 49 7.67 -8.65 -16.69
N ASN A 50 7.76 -9.68 -15.84
CA ASN A 50 8.99 -10.45 -15.66
C ASN A 50 8.77 -11.93 -16.05
N PRO A 51 9.50 -12.46 -17.05
CA PRO A 51 9.32 -13.81 -17.55
C PRO A 51 9.75 -14.91 -16.57
N ILE A 52 10.63 -14.62 -15.60
CA ILE A 52 11.04 -15.54 -14.53
C ILE A 52 9.93 -15.62 -13.48
N LEU A 53 9.41 -14.48 -13.03
CA LEU A 53 8.28 -14.42 -12.09
C LEU A 53 7.02 -15.04 -12.69
N GLY A 54 6.77 -14.79 -13.98
CA GLY A 54 5.66 -15.35 -14.74
C GLY A 54 5.85 -16.80 -15.18
N ASN A 55 6.98 -17.45 -14.90
CA ASN A 55 7.25 -18.80 -15.42
C ASN A 55 6.42 -19.87 -14.69
N TYR A 56 5.56 -20.56 -15.44
CA TYR A 56 4.68 -21.61 -14.90
C TYR A 56 5.45 -22.74 -14.21
N TRP A 57 6.52 -23.25 -14.82
CA TRP A 57 7.29 -24.37 -14.27
C TRP A 57 8.08 -23.98 -13.01
N LEU A 58 8.67 -22.78 -12.97
CA LEU A 58 9.31 -22.28 -11.76
C LEU A 58 8.29 -22.11 -10.62
N ASN A 59 7.10 -21.61 -10.91
CA ASN A 59 6.03 -21.49 -9.91
C ASN A 59 5.47 -22.86 -9.49
N ARG A 60 5.37 -23.82 -10.42
CA ARG A 60 5.03 -25.23 -10.13
C ARG A 60 6.02 -25.85 -9.16
N CYS A 61 7.31 -25.56 -9.32
CA CYS A 61 8.40 -25.94 -8.41
C CYS A 61 8.51 -25.06 -7.15
N GLY A 62 7.63 -24.07 -6.97
CA GLY A 62 7.49 -23.30 -5.74
C GLY A 62 8.23 -21.97 -5.69
N LEU A 63 8.63 -21.36 -6.82
CA LEU A 63 9.30 -20.05 -6.84
C LEU A 63 8.52 -18.98 -6.05
N HIS A 64 7.26 -18.71 -6.41
CA HIS A 64 6.42 -17.74 -5.70
C HIS A 64 6.25 -18.09 -4.21
N VAL A 65 5.91 -19.34 -3.91
CA VAL A 65 5.71 -19.82 -2.54
C VAL A 65 6.96 -19.61 -1.69
N THR A 66 8.14 -19.93 -2.22
CA THR A 66 9.44 -19.74 -1.54
C THR A 66 9.67 -18.26 -1.23
N ARG A 67 9.36 -17.38 -2.18
CA ARG A 67 9.45 -15.93 -2.00
C ARG A 67 8.53 -15.43 -0.89
N VAL A 68 7.28 -15.89 -0.85
CA VAL A 68 6.31 -15.55 0.20
C VAL A 68 6.81 -16.02 1.57
N VAL A 69 7.28 -17.27 1.68
CA VAL A 69 7.78 -17.86 2.93
C VAL A 69 9.00 -17.09 3.46
N ILE A 70 10.00 -16.84 2.62
CA ILE A 70 11.21 -16.10 3.01
C ILE A 70 10.83 -14.67 3.44
N ALA A 71 9.98 -13.99 2.66
CA ALA A 71 9.54 -12.64 2.99
C ALA A 71 8.81 -12.56 4.33
N GLN A 72 7.96 -13.55 4.64
CA GLN A 72 7.28 -13.67 5.94
C GLN A 72 8.27 -13.95 7.07
N ALA A 73 9.20 -14.88 6.89
CA ALA A 73 10.22 -15.19 7.89
C ALA A 73 11.08 -13.95 8.24
N LEU A 74 11.56 -13.22 7.22
CA LEU A 74 12.34 -12.01 7.43
C LEU A 74 11.51 -10.87 8.04
N PHE A 75 10.22 -10.79 7.74
CA PHE A 75 9.31 -9.84 8.39
C PHE A 75 9.19 -10.14 9.90
N HIS A 76 8.94 -11.39 10.27
CA HIS A 76 8.82 -11.80 11.68
C HIS A 76 10.14 -11.67 12.45
N LEU A 77 11.28 -11.98 11.83
CA LEU A 77 12.60 -11.72 12.42
C LEU A 77 12.76 -10.25 12.79
N ARG A 78 12.41 -9.35 11.86
CA ARG A 78 12.51 -7.90 12.09
C ARG A 78 11.49 -7.39 13.11
N LEU A 79 10.28 -7.96 13.18
CA LEU A 79 9.33 -7.66 14.26
C LEU A 79 9.87 -8.06 15.64
N TRP A 80 10.58 -9.19 15.73
CA TRP A 80 11.22 -9.63 16.96
C TRP A 80 12.35 -8.67 17.38
N LEU A 81 13.24 -8.31 16.46
CA LEU A 81 14.32 -7.33 16.69
C LEU A 81 13.80 -5.97 17.15
N LEU A 82 12.68 -5.51 16.58
CA LEU A 82 12.08 -4.21 16.89
C LEU A 82 11.07 -4.26 18.04
N SER A 83 10.87 -5.42 18.67
CA SER A 83 9.83 -5.62 19.69
C SER A 83 9.86 -4.64 20.87
N PRO A 84 11.01 -4.07 21.31
CA PRO A 84 11.02 -3.05 22.36
C PRO A 84 10.36 -1.72 21.97
N LEU A 85 10.07 -1.49 20.68
CA LEU A 85 9.41 -0.26 20.23
C LEU A 85 7.94 -0.18 20.68
N VAL A 86 7.26 -1.31 20.85
CA VAL A 86 5.80 -1.37 20.99
C VAL A 86 5.38 -2.24 22.18
N PRO A 87 4.37 -1.82 22.99
CA PRO A 87 3.85 -2.61 24.11
C PRO A 87 3.38 -4.02 23.69
N ALA A 88 3.48 -4.98 24.61
CA ALA A 88 3.15 -6.39 24.33
C ALA A 88 1.72 -6.59 23.81
N GLU A 89 0.75 -5.80 24.28
CA GLU A 89 -0.64 -5.89 23.85
C GLU A 89 -0.84 -5.53 22.38
N GLN A 90 -0.34 -4.36 21.97
CA GLN A 90 -0.36 -3.93 20.56
C GLN A 90 0.37 -4.94 19.67
N ARG A 91 1.50 -5.51 20.15
CA ARG A 91 2.20 -6.58 19.42
C ARG A 91 1.32 -7.81 19.21
N ARG A 92 0.64 -8.29 20.26
CA ARG A 92 -0.27 -9.43 20.18
C ARG A 92 -1.44 -9.16 19.24
N GLN A 93 -2.05 -7.99 19.31
CA GLN A 93 -3.15 -7.59 18.43
C GLN A 93 -2.73 -7.62 16.96
N PHE A 94 -1.63 -6.95 16.61
CA PHE A 94 -1.14 -6.89 15.23
C PHE A 94 -0.75 -8.26 14.68
N ILE A 95 -0.04 -9.08 15.47
CA ILE A 95 0.33 -10.44 15.05
C ILE A 95 -0.91 -11.31 14.83
N ARG A 96 -1.90 -11.20 15.71
CA ARG A 96 -3.13 -12.01 15.67
C ARG A 96 -4.05 -11.57 14.54
N GLU A 97 -4.44 -10.30 14.51
CA GLU A 97 -5.50 -9.81 13.63
C GLU A 97 -4.97 -9.22 12.32
N GLY A 98 -3.72 -8.78 12.27
CA GLY A 98 -3.12 -8.16 11.07
C GLY A 98 -3.25 -6.65 11.02
N TYR A 99 -3.95 -6.06 12.00
CA TYR A 99 -4.09 -4.62 12.15
C TYR A 99 -4.16 -4.22 13.63
N ILE A 100 -3.93 -2.94 13.89
CA ILE A 100 -4.20 -2.26 15.16
C ILE A 100 -5.19 -1.13 14.85
N LEU A 101 -6.18 -0.98 15.73
CA LEU A 101 -7.16 0.10 15.68
C LEU A 101 -7.18 0.81 17.03
N ILE A 102 -7.00 2.13 17.02
CA ILE A 102 -6.96 2.97 18.23
C ILE A 102 -7.90 4.16 18.02
N GLU A 103 -9.05 4.14 18.69
CA GLU A 103 -9.97 5.28 18.73
C GLU A 103 -9.43 6.39 19.64
N ASN A 104 -9.85 7.63 19.39
CA ASN A 104 -9.40 8.81 20.13
C ASN A 104 -7.87 8.89 20.23
N TYR A 105 -7.19 8.62 19.11
CA TYR A 105 -5.73 8.50 19.07
C TYR A 105 -5.03 9.79 19.48
N LEU A 106 -5.57 10.95 19.09
CA LEU A 106 -5.12 12.26 19.52
C LEU A 106 -6.05 12.85 20.59
N PRO A 107 -5.54 13.72 21.49
CA PRO A 107 -6.39 14.57 22.30
C PRO A 107 -7.39 15.35 21.42
N PRO A 108 -8.67 15.52 21.83
CA PRO A 108 -9.71 16.12 21.00
C PRO A 108 -9.33 17.47 20.39
N GLU A 109 -8.78 18.39 21.19
CA GLU A 109 -8.37 19.71 20.70
C GLU A 109 -7.22 19.64 19.68
N GLN A 110 -6.27 18.72 19.87
CA GLN A 110 -5.19 18.50 18.91
C GLN A 110 -5.74 17.92 17.61
N PHE A 111 -6.68 16.99 17.71
CA PHE A 111 -7.33 16.40 16.55
C PHE A 111 -8.10 17.45 15.74
N GLU A 112 -8.88 18.31 16.39
CA GLU A 112 -9.65 19.38 15.72
C GLU A 112 -8.73 20.34 14.96
N ARG A 113 -7.60 20.74 15.54
CA ARG A 113 -6.62 21.60 14.86
C ARG A 113 -5.97 20.89 13.66
N LEU A 114 -5.57 19.62 13.82
CA LEU A 114 -5.03 18.82 12.72
C LEU A 114 -6.05 18.63 11.58
N GLN A 115 -7.30 18.34 11.92
CA GLN A 115 -8.38 18.18 10.96
C GLN A 115 -8.62 19.48 10.19
N SER A 116 -8.71 20.60 10.89
CA SER A 116 -8.85 21.93 10.28
C SER A 116 -7.68 22.28 9.36
N GLU A 117 -6.44 22.01 9.81
CA GLU A 117 -5.23 22.23 9.02
C GLU A 117 -5.23 21.39 7.73
N ALA A 118 -5.60 20.11 7.81
CA ALA A 118 -5.64 19.22 6.65
C ALA A 118 -6.76 19.60 5.66
N VAL A 119 -7.93 20.00 6.15
CA VAL A 119 -9.06 20.46 5.31
C VAL A 119 -8.71 21.77 4.60
N ASN A 120 -7.97 22.66 5.26
CA ASN A 120 -7.58 23.95 4.70
C ASN A 120 -6.28 23.93 3.91
N TYR A 121 -5.59 22.78 3.86
CA TYR A 121 -4.37 22.61 3.08
C TYR A 121 -4.57 23.03 1.62
N SER A 122 -3.61 23.81 1.12
CA SER A 122 -3.53 24.20 -0.28
C SER A 122 -2.14 23.91 -0.82
N GLY A 123 -2.08 23.18 -1.93
CA GLY A 123 -0.82 22.82 -2.60
C GLY A 123 -1.05 21.79 -3.70
N LEU A 124 0.00 21.06 -4.05
CA LEU A 124 -0.04 20.09 -5.13
C LEU A 124 -0.90 18.87 -4.77
N ILE A 125 -2.02 18.71 -5.47
CA ILE A 125 -2.92 17.56 -5.35
C ILE A 125 -2.82 16.70 -6.61
N ARG A 126 -2.72 15.39 -6.39
CA ARG A 126 -2.80 14.33 -7.40
C ARG A 126 -4.16 13.67 -7.30
N GLU A 127 -4.91 13.71 -8.38
CA GLU A 127 -6.24 13.12 -8.49
C GLU A 127 -6.19 11.92 -9.43
N PHE A 128 -6.69 10.79 -8.96
CA PHE A 128 -6.78 9.52 -9.68
C PHE A 128 -8.24 9.14 -9.84
N VAL A 129 -8.61 8.63 -11.02
CA VAL A 129 -9.94 8.07 -11.24
C VAL A 129 -9.91 6.57 -10.97
N GLU A 130 -10.64 6.12 -9.95
CA GLU A 130 -10.73 4.72 -9.54
C GLU A 130 -12.20 4.29 -9.47
N GLY A 131 -12.71 3.71 -10.56
CA GLY A 131 -14.14 3.42 -10.64
C GLY A 131 -14.98 4.69 -10.56
N THR A 132 -15.97 4.70 -9.68
CA THR A 132 -16.82 5.88 -9.40
C THR A 132 -16.21 6.82 -8.36
N THR A 133 -15.02 6.52 -7.83
CA THR A 133 -14.35 7.30 -6.79
C THR A 133 -13.20 8.09 -7.39
N LEU A 134 -13.08 9.38 -7.05
CA LEU A 134 -11.85 10.14 -7.27
C LEU A 134 -11.00 10.06 -6.00
N THR A 135 -9.75 9.67 -6.14
CA THR A 135 -8.79 9.67 -5.03
C THR A 135 -7.88 10.87 -5.17
N GLN A 136 -7.93 11.79 -4.21
CA GLN A 136 -7.04 12.96 -4.16
C GLN A 136 -5.95 12.72 -3.12
N ARG A 137 -4.69 12.96 -3.48
CA ARG A 137 -3.54 12.82 -2.56
C ARG A 137 -2.57 13.96 -2.72
N SER A 138 -2.09 14.48 -1.60
CA SER A 138 -0.88 15.31 -1.56
C SER A 138 0.19 14.60 -0.75
N PHE A 139 1.41 14.53 -1.30
CA PHE A 139 2.55 13.90 -0.64
C PHE A 139 3.16 14.90 0.33
N MET A 140 3.05 14.61 1.62
CA MET A 140 3.48 15.49 2.71
C MET A 140 4.96 15.26 2.95
N THR A 141 5.85 15.83 2.14
CA THR A 141 7.30 15.80 2.36
C THR A 141 7.69 16.61 3.60
N GLU A 142 8.90 16.41 4.13
CA GLU A 142 9.37 17.13 5.31
C GLU A 142 9.28 18.65 5.16
N ASP A 143 9.62 19.19 3.98
CA ASP A 143 9.49 20.63 3.68
C ASP A 143 8.05 21.13 3.76
N ILE A 144 7.07 20.33 3.30
CA ILE A 144 5.65 20.67 3.40
C ILE A 144 5.15 20.51 4.84
N ARG A 145 5.55 19.44 5.53
CA ARG A 145 5.15 19.21 6.93
C ARG A 145 5.61 20.34 7.83
N GLN A 146 6.80 20.90 7.62
CA GLN A 146 7.30 22.02 8.40
C GLN A 146 6.44 23.30 8.28
N THR A 147 5.62 23.44 7.23
CA THR A 147 4.66 24.55 7.10
C THR A 147 3.28 24.21 7.67
N LEU A 148 3.08 23.01 8.21
CA LEU A 148 1.82 22.48 8.76
C LEU A 148 2.08 22.01 10.20
N PRO A 149 2.05 22.91 11.20
CA PRO A 149 2.46 22.61 12.57
C PRO A 149 1.78 21.39 13.20
N GLU A 150 0.47 21.18 12.99
CA GLU A 150 -0.24 20.06 13.63
C GLU A 150 0.11 18.73 12.96
N LEU A 151 0.19 18.70 11.63
CA LEU A 151 0.64 17.54 10.88
C LEU A 151 2.10 17.21 11.20
N ASN A 152 2.97 18.21 11.34
CA ASN A 152 4.35 17.99 11.75
C ASN A 152 4.42 17.37 13.15
N ALA A 153 3.68 17.93 14.11
CA ALA A 153 3.62 17.41 15.47
C ALA A 153 3.12 15.95 15.49
N PHE A 154 2.08 15.65 14.73
CA PHE A 154 1.55 14.29 14.56
C PHE A 154 2.60 13.32 13.99
N THR A 155 3.25 13.68 12.88
CA THR A 155 4.21 12.80 12.18
C THR A 155 5.52 12.60 12.94
N GLN A 156 5.90 13.54 13.82
CA GLN A 156 7.09 13.44 14.68
C GLN A 156 6.79 12.78 16.04
N ALA A 157 5.52 12.48 16.35
CA ALA A 157 5.14 11.91 17.63
C ALA A 157 5.78 10.52 17.85
N LYS A 158 6.49 10.36 18.97
CA LYS A 158 7.18 9.10 19.33
C LYS A 158 6.26 7.87 19.30
N PRO A 159 5.01 7.92 19.78
CA PRO A 159 4.11 6.76 19.70
C PRO A 159 3.87 6.30 18.25
N LEU A 160 3.62 7.24 17.33
CA LEU A 160 3.37 6.93 15.93
C LEU A 160 4.63 6.38 15.25
N ASP A 161 5.78 7.04 15.44
CA ASP A 161 7.06 6.60 14.87
C ASP A 161 7.38 5.15 15.27
N ARG A 162 7.31 4.86 16.58
CA ARG A 162 7.60 3.53 17.12
C ARG A 162 6.63 2.49 16.58
N LEU A 163 5.33 2.80 16.56
CA LEU A 163 4.30 1.91 16.07
C LEU A 163 4.49 1.57 14.59
N MET A 164 4.68 2.58 13.73
CA MET A 164 4.86 2.39 12.28
C MET A 164 6.16 1.68 11.95
N ARG A 165 7.26 2.00 12.64
CA ARG A 165 8.56 1.32 12.48
C ARG A 165 8.48 -0.15 12.84
N TRP A 166 7.79 -0.47 13.94
CA TRP A 166 7.59 -1.84 14.36
C TRP A 166 6.65 -2.58 13.39
N CYS A 167 5.43 -2.09 13.17
CA CYS A 167 4.44 -2.78 12.30
C CYS A 167 4.98 -3.02 10.89
N SER A 168 5.67 -2.03 10.31
CA SER A 168 6.27 -2.17 8.98
C SER A 168 7.46 -3.14 8.94
N SER A 169 8.07 -3.45 10.09
CA SER A 169 9.33 -4.19 10.25
C SER A 169 10.56 -3.51 9.61
N LYS A 170 10.48 -2.23 9.25
CA LYS A 170 11.51 -1.54 8.45
C LYS A 170 12.40 -0.59 9.23
N ASN A 171 12.04 -0.28 10.47
CA ASN A 171 12.79 0.66 11.31
C ASN A 171 13.04 2.01 10.63
N ARG A 172 12.05 2.50 9.87
CA ARG A 172 12.04 3.81 9.22
C ARG A 172 10.64 4.43 9.33
N PRO A 173 10.50 5.75 9.54
CA PRO A 173 9.22 6.45 9.40
C PRO A 173 8.57 6.16 8.04
N PRO A 174 7.22 6.08 7.97
CA PRO A 174 6.51 5.89 6.72
C PRO A 174 6.57 7.16 5.86
N PHE A 175 6.14 7.05 4.61
CA PHE A 175 5.72 8.22 3.85
C PHE A 175 4.34 8.68 4.32
N PHE A 176 4.12 9.99 4.34
CA PHE A 176 2.89 10.62 4.78
C PHE A 176 2.19 11.33 3.63
N PHE A 177 0.88 11.23 3.59
CA PHE A 177 0.02 11.88 2.63
C PHE A 177 -1.22 12.41 3.33
N ILE A 178 -1.79 13.50 2.84
CA ILE A 178 -3.22 13.75 3.05
C ILE A 178 -3.93 13.09 1.87
N GLU A 179 -4.87 12.21 2.17
CA GLU A 179 -5.72 11.53 1.19
C GLU A 179 -7.18 11.94 1.40
N ASN A 180 -7.88 12.28 0.33
CA ASN A 180 -9.31 12.52 0.33
C ASN A 180 -9.97 11.64 -0.75
N LEU A 181 -10.90 10.78 -0.34
CA LEU A 181 -11.69 9.96 -1.25
C LEU A 181 -13.00 10.67 -1.56
N CYS A 182 -13.23 11.03 -2.81
CA CYS A 182 -14.48 11.61 -3.30
C CYS A 182 -15.33 10.50 -3.92
N ASN A 183 -16.21 9.89 -3.12
CA ASN A 183 -17.06 8.78 -3.54
C ASN A 183 -18.20 9.26 -4.45
N HIS A 184 -18.47 8.50 -5.51
CA HIS A 184 -19.48 8.83 -6.54
C HIS A 184 -19.25 10.18 -7.23
N ALA A 185 -18.00 10.65 -7.24
CA ALA A 185 -17.61 11.88 -7.93
C ALA A 185 -17.32 11.64 -9.43
N ASN A 186 -16.88 10.44 -9.81
CA ASN A 186 -16.73 10.09 -11.21
C ASN A 186 -18.05 9.54 -11.76
N VAL A 187 -18.60 10.25 -12.75
CA VAL A 187 -19.89 9.92 -13.39
C VAL A 187 -19.76 8.93 -14.54
N VAL A 188 -18.54 8.60 -14.99
CA VAL A 188 -18.29 7.60 -16.02
C VAL A 188 -18.06 6.24 -15.35
N PRO A 189 -18.98 5.27 -15.47
CA PRO A 189 -18.83 3.98 -14.81
C PRO A 189 -17.61 3.21 -15.33
N GLN A 190 -16.72 2.84 -14.43
CA GLN A 190 -15.63 1.91 -14.69
C GLN A 190 -15.42 1.04 -13.44
N ALA A 191 -14.74 -0.09 -13.57
CA ALA A 191 -14.43 -0.94 -12.42
C ALA A 191 -13.49 -0.21 -11.45
N ASP A 192 -13.80 -0.24 -10.15
CA ASP A 192 -12.89 0.24 -9.09
C ASP A 192 -11.99 -0.92 -8.65
N PRO A 193 -10.71 -0.96 -9.07
CA PRO A 193 -9.80 -2.03 -8.66
C PRO A 193 -9.60 -2.10 -7.14
N GLN A 194 -9.92 -1.04 -6.39
CA GLN A 194 -9.78 -1.00 -4.94
C GLN A 194 -10.96 -1.65 -4.20
N ARG A 195 -12.09 -1.94 -4.87
CA ARG A 195 -13.27 -2.56 -4.24
C ARG A 195 -13.20 -4.08 -4.16
N ASP A 196 -12.39 -4.71 -5.01
CA ASP A 196 -12.14 -6.14 -4.93
C ASP A 196 -11.23 -6.46 -3.74
N LEU A 197 -11.59 -7.45 -2.93
CA LEU A 197 -10.74 -7.92 -1.82
C LEU A 197 -9.40 -8.42 -2.36
N HIS A 198 -8.31 -7.89 -1.82
CA HIS A 198 -6.98 -8.15 -2.36
C HIS A 198 -5.84 -8.07 -1.37
N ALA A 199 -4.73 -8.69 -1.73
CA ALA A 199 -3.44 -8.43 -1.12
C ALA A 199 -2.64 -7.47 -2.01
N ASP A 200 -2.09 -6.42 -1.41
CA ASP A 200 -1.39 -5.33 -2.11
C ASP A 200 -0.13 -5.81 -2.87
N THR A 201 0.48 -6.88 -2.35
CA THR A 201 1.71 -7.51 -2.81
C THR A 201 1.84 -8.90 -2.16
N PHE A 202 2.82 -9.71 -2.57
CA PHE A 202 3.04 -11.07 -2.08
C PHE A 202 3.65 -11.17 -0.68
N HIS A 203 4.03 -10.05 -0.08
CA HIS A 203 4.75 -9.99 1.20
C HIS A 203 4.12 -9.01 2.18
N PRO A 204 4.37 -9.15 3.49
CA PRO A 204 3.98 -8.15 4.48
C PRO A 204 4.40 -6.73 4.09
N CYS A 205 3.42 -5.82 4.10
CA CYS A 205 3.56 -4.41 3.81
C CYS A 205 2.58 -3.67 4.73
N VAL A 206 2.93 -2.48 5.22
CA VAL A 206 2.07 -1.75 6.16
C VAL A 206 1.61 -0.43 5.59
N LYS A 207 0.33 -0.15 5.80
CA LYS A 207 -0.29 1.16 5.61
C LYS A 207 -0.90 1.61 6.93
N GLY A 208 -0.99 2.94 7.10
CA GLY A 208 -1.65 3.57 8.22
C GLY A 208 -2.67 4.60 7.74
N TRP A 209 -3.70 4.82 8.54
CA TRP A 209 -4.73 5.83 8.31
C TRP A 209 -5.08 6.46 9.67
N LEU A 210 -4.84 7.75 9.83
CA LEU A 210 -5.58 8.53 10.81
C LEU A 210 -6.83 9.07 10.12
N PHE A 211 -8.01 8.61 10.54
CA PHE A 211 -9.29 9.03 10.00
C PHE A 211 -9.62 10.46 10.44
N LEU A 212 -9.64 11.40 9.49
CA LEU A 212 -10.05 12.79 9.76
C LEU A 212 -11.56 12.94 9.66
N ASP A 213 -12.20 12.19 8.75
CA ASP A 213 -13.65 11.97 8.76
C ASP A 213 -13.97 10.59 9.36
N PRO A 214 -15.17 10.36 9.92
CA PRO A 214 -15.60 9.01 10.28
C PRO A 214 -15.58 8.09 9.05
N ALA A 215 -15.48 6.78 9.26
CA ALA A 215 -15.60 5.78 8.20
C ALA A 215 -16.82 4.89 8.48
N ASN A 216 -17.81 4.92 7.60
CA ASN A 216 -19.03 4.12 7.73
C ASN A 216 -19.65 3.86 6.35
N ASP A 217 -20.82 3.21 6.30
CA ASP A 217 -21.45 2.82 5.03
C ASP A 217 -21.81 4.01 4.12
N ASP A 218 -22.01 5.20 4.67
CA ASP A 218 -22.25 6.40 3.86
C ASP A 218 -21.05 6.77 2.99
N ASN A 219 -19.83 6.56 3.51
CA ASN A 219 -18.58 6.96 2.86
C ASN A 219 -17.58 5.83 2.61
N GLY A 220 -18.05 4.58 2.67
CA GLY A 220 -17.37 3.37 2.24
C GLY A 220 -16.24 2.96 3.19
N PRO A 221 -16.51 2.23 4.29
CA PRO A 221 -15.54 1.96 5.36
C PRO A 221 -14.33 1.16 4.84
N HIS A 222 -13.21 1.15 5.57
CA HIS A 222 -12.13 0.22 5.23
C HIS A 222 -12.60 -1.20 5.51
N VAL A 223 -12.47 -2.12 4.55
CA VAL A 223 -12.82 -3.53 4.75
C VAL A 223 -11.51 -4.31 4.86
N TYR A 224 -11.39 -5.10 5.92
CA TYR A 224 -10.23 -5.95 6.18
C TYR A 224 -10.69 -7.38 6.48
N VAL A 225 -9.88 -8.37 6.15
CA VAL A 225 -10.11 -9.77 6.53
C VAL A 225 -9.14 -10.11 7.67
N PRO A 226 -9.58 -10.08 8.94
CA PRO A 226 -8.70 -10.37 10.06
C PRO A 226 -8.00 -11.72 9.90
N ARG A 227 -6.73 -11.83 10.33
CA ARG A 227 -5.88 -13.04 10.28
C ARG A 227 -5.46 -13.50 8.89
N SER A 228 -5.97 -12.89 7.82
CA SER A 228 -5.62 -13.27 6.43
C SER A 228 -4.17 -12.98 6.05
N HIS A 229 -3.47 -12.13 6.80
CA HIS A 229 -2.03 -11.84 6.64
C HIS A 229 -1.14 -13.01 7.10
N ARG A 230 -1.68 -13.97 7.86
CA ARG A 230 -0.94 -15.11 8.38
C ARG A 230 -0.74 -16.15 7.29
N LEU A 231 0.48 -16.64 7.16
CA LEU A 231 0.82 -17.70 6.22
C LEU A 231 0.41 -19.09 6.76
N THR A 232 -0.89 -19.33 6.90
CA THR A 232 -1.43 -20.66 7.20
C THR A 232 -1.19 -21.60 6.02
N TRP A 233 -1.36 -22.92 6.21
CA TRP A 233 -1.35 -23.86 5.09
C TRP A 233 -2.38 -23.38 4.05
N ALA A 234 -3.67 -23.26 4.42
CA ALA A 234 -4.73 -22.84 3.51
C ALA A 234 -4.36 -21.58 2.69
N ARG A 235 -3.76 -20.57 3.33
CA ARG A 235 -3.26 -19.37 2.64
C ARG A 235 -2.11 -19.68 1.66
N LEU A 236 -1.15 -20.52 2.04
CA LEU A 236 -0.06 -20.95 1.16
C LEU A 236 -0.55 -21.76 -0.06
N LYS A 237 -1.56 -22.63 0.13
CA LYS A 237 -2.28 -23.38 -0.93
C LYS A 237 -2.87 -22.41 -1.94
N TRP A 238 -3.52 -21.37 -1.42
CA TRP A 238 -4.12 -20.32 -2.22
C TRP A 238 -3.06 -19.53 -3.00
N GLU A 239 -1.99 -19.05 -2.36
CA GLU A 239 -0.88 -18.36 -3.02
C GLU A 239 -0.25 -19.20 -4.14
N TYR A 240 -0.07 -20.51 -3.90
CA TYR A 240 0.42 -21.45 -4.92
C TYR A 240 -0.51 -21.52 -6.13
N LYS A 241 -1.81 -21.77 -5.91
CA LYS A 241 -2.81 -21.82 -6.99
C LYS A 241 -2.84 -20.52 -7.79
N GLU A 242 -2.86 -19.37 -7.12
CA GLU A 242 -2.87 -18.05 -7.76
C GLU A 242 -1.60 -17.82 -8.59
N SER A 243 -0.43 -18.25 -8.11
CA SER A 243 0.82 -18.13 -8.88
C SER A 243 0.82 -18.94 -10.17
N LEU A 244 0.20 -20.12 -10.18
CA LEU A 244 0.07 -20.95 -11.39
C LEU A 244 -0.90 -20.32 -12.38
N ILE A 245 -2.04 -19.83 -11.88
CA ILE A 245 -3.04 -19.13 -12.70
C ILE A 245 -2.44 -17.85 -13.30
N ALA A 246 -1.68 -17.08 -12.52
CA ALA A 246 -1.03 -15.86 -12.97
C ALA A 246 0.07 -16.09 -14.02
N SER A 247 0.64 -17.30 -14.04
CA SER A 247 1.62 -17.74 -15.04
C SER A 247 1.01 -18.16 -16.38
N LEU A 248 -0.31 -18.33 -16.47
CA LEU A 248 -0.99 -18.65 -17.74
C LEU A 248 -0.84 -17.48 -18.74
N LYS A 249 -1.07 -17.74 -20.03
CA LYS A 249 -0.89 -16.76 -21.13
C LYS A 249 -2.05 -16.84 -22.11
N GLY A 250 -2.28 -15.75 -22.86
CA GLY A 250 -3.31 -15.73 -23.90
C GLY A 250 -4.71 -16.05 -23.37
N GLU A 251 -5.41 -16.92 -24.09
CA GLU A 251 -6.79 -17.35 -23.80
C GLU A 251 -6.90 -18.23 -22.54
N ASP A 252 -5.79 -18.83 -22.09
CA ASP A 252 -5.77 -19.62 -20.85
C ASP A 252 -5.94 -18.75 -19.59
N ARG A 253 -5.83 -17.43 -19.71
CA ARG A 253 -6.00 -16.51 -18.58
C ARG A 253 -7.49 -16.29 -18.28
N PRO A 254 -7.96 -16.60 -17.05
CA PRO A 254 -9.30 -16.23 -16.64
C PRO A 254 -9.59 -14.74 -16.86
N ALA A 255 -10.66 -14.41 -17.59
CA ALA A 255 -11.05 -13.02 -17.81
C ALA A 255 -11.30 -12.29 -16.47
N GLY A 256 -11.00 -10.99 -16.41
CA GLY A 256 -11.30 -10.15 -15.25
C GLY A 256 -10.35 -10.27 -14.05
N ARG A 257 -9.21 -10.96 -14.17
CA ARG A 257 -8.18 -11.04 -13.11
C ARG A 257 -6.96 -10.14 -13.35
N TYR A 258 -6.27 -9.81 -12.26
CA TYR A 258 -5.05 -8.99 -12.24
C TYR A 258 -3.79 -9.88 -12.21
N TRP A 259 -2.86 -9.65 -13.14
CA TRP A 259 -1.64 -10.45 -13.35
C TRP A 259 -0.36 -9.75 -12.87
N ASP A 260 -0.54 -8.65 -12.13
CA ASP A 260 0.52 -7.76 -11.65
C ASP A 260 1.04 -8.17 -10.26
N GLY A 261 0.57 -9.29 -9.71
CA GLY A 261 0.92 -9.81 -8.38
C GLY A 261 0.15 -9.15 -7.23
N SER A 262 -0.88 -8.36 -7.51
CA SER A 262 -1.89 -7.90 -6.54
C SER A 262 -3.08 -8.87 -6.55
N PHE A 263 -2.91 -10.08 -5.99
CA PHE A 263 -3.95 -11.11 -6.13
C PHE A 263 -5.26 -10.72 -5.45
N ARG A 264 -6.37 -11.03 -6.14
CA ARG A 264 -7.74 -10.84 -5.68
C ARG A 264 -8.26 -12.13 -5.09
N VAL A 265 -8.90 -12.06 -3.93
CA VAL A 265 -9.51 -13.21 -3.27
C VAL A 265 -11.02 -13.20 -3.48
N THR A 266 -11.57 -14.35 -3.86
CA THR A 266 -13.01 -14.52 -4.02
C THR A 266 -13.66 -14.85 -2.68
N PRO A 267 -14.98 -14.61 -2.52
CA PRO A 267 -15.71 -15.04 -1.33
C PRO A 267 -15.57 -16.54 -1.05
N GLN A 268 -15.66 -17.39 -2.09
CA GLN A 268 -15.46 -18.83 -1.97
C GLN A 268 -14.05 -19.18 -1.42
N ALA A 269 -13.00 -18.51 -1.91
CA ALA A 269 -11.65 -18.76 -1.42
C ALA A 269 -11.47 -18.33 0.06
N LEU A 270 -12.17 -17.28 0.49
CA LEU A 270 -12.19 -16.89 1.91
C LEU A 270 -12.87 -17.95 2.77
N GLU A 271 -14.02 -18.47 2.33
CA GLU A 271 -14.72 -19.56 3.00
C GLU A 271 -13.86 -20.82 3.10
N GLU A 272 -13.20 -21.24 2.01
CA GLU A 272 -12.25 -22.36 1.99
C GLU A 272 -11.07 -22.16 2.97
N MET A 273 -10.67 -20.91 3.21
CA MET A 273 -9.63 -20.56 4.18
C MET A 273 -10.16 -20.36 5.61
N GLY A 274 -11.48 -20.42 5.83
CA GLY A 274 -12.11 -20.13 7.13
C GLY A 274 -11.94 -18.68 7.56
N LEU A 275 -11.98 -17.75 6.61
CA LEU A 275 -11.76 -16.32 6.81
C LEU A 275 -13.02 -15.53 6.46
N GLN A 276 -13.24 -14.40 7.15
CA GLN A 276 -14.38 -13.53 6.93
C GLN A 276 -13.93 -12.07 6.88
N ALA A 277 -14.49 -11.30 5.95
CA ALA A 277 -14.25 -9.86 5.86
C ALA A 277 -15.05 -9.10 6.93
N THR A 278 -14.48 -7.99 7.40
CA THR A 278 -15.08 -7.09 8.39
C THR A 278 -14.96 -5.66 7.88
N ALA A 279 -16.10 -4.97 7.79
CA ALA A 279 -16.12 -3.53 7.59
C ALA A 279 -15.73 -2.85 8.90
N LEU A 280 -14.72 -1.97 8.86
CA LEU A 280 -14.24 -1.22 10.00
C LEU A 280 -14.98 0.12 10.06
N HIS A 281 -16.14 0.12 10.71
CA HIS A 281 -16.88 1.33 11.05
C HIS A 281 -16.22 2.02 12.24
N VAL A 282 -15.74 3.24 12.04
CA VAL A 282 -14.97 3.96 13.07
C VAL A 282 -15.30 5.45 13.09
N PRO A 283 -15.26 6.09 14.28
CA PRO A 283 -15.35 7.54 14.36
C PRO A 283 -14.11 8.21 13.76
N ALA A 284 -14.20 9.52 13.52
CA ALA A 284 -13.04 10.35 13.30
C ALA A 284 -12.06 10.24 14.49
N ASN A 285 -10.80 10.64 14.29
CA ASN A 285 -9.73 10.48 15.30
C ASN A 285 -9.38 9.03 15.63
N THR A 286 -9.62 8.11 14.68
CA THR A 286 -9.21 6.71 14.80
C THR A 286 -7.94 6.47 14.00
N LEU A 287 -6.93 5.86 14.61
CA LEU A 287 -5.73 5.37 13.93
C LEU A 287 -5.89 3.89 13.60
N LEU A 288 -5.84 3.57 12.31
CA LEU A 288 -5.71 2.20 11.79
C LEU A 288 -4.28 2.00 11.26
N VAL A 289 -3.60 0.93 11.70
CA VAL A 289 -2.34 0.47 11.11
C VAL A 289 -2.52 -0.99 10.70
N ALA A 290 -2.44 -1.29 9.41
CA ALA A 290 -2.75 -2.63 8.89
C ALA A 290 -1.62 -3.21 8.02
N ASN A 291 -1.40 -4.51 8.18
CA ASN A 291 -0.61 -5.32 7.25
C ASN A 291 -1.46 -5.64 6.02
N VAL A 292 -1.19 -4.96 4.92
CA VAL A 292 -1.93 -5.06 3.65
C VAL A 292 -1.52 -6.24 2.77
N TYR A 293 -0.67 -7.14 3.28
CA TYR A 293 -0.62 -8.52 2.78
C TYR A 293 -1.89 -9.30 3.14
N GLY A 294 -2.51 -8.94 4.28
CA GLY A 294 -3.87 -9.37 4.57
C GLY A 294 -4.85 -8.80 3.54
N PHE A 295 -5.89 -9.56 3.26
CA PHE A 295 -6.91 -9.18 2.31
C PHE A 295 -7.68 -7.97 2.81
N HIS A 296 -7.84 -6.99 1.93
CA HIS A 296 -8.54 -5.75 2.23
C HIS A 296 -9.12 -5.15 0.95
N CYS A 297 -10.07 -4.24 1.11
CA CYS A 297 -10.58 -3.41 0.02
C CYS A 297 -11.17 -2.11 0.56
N ARG A 298 -11.47 -1.21 -0.37
CA ARG A 298 -12.34 -0.06 -0.13
C ARG A 298 -13.79 -0.55 -0.05
N GLY A 299 -14.47 -0.25 1.05
CA GLY A 299 -15.90 -0.49 1.19
C GLY A 299 -16.72 0.38 0.24
N VAL A 300 -17.94 -0.05 -0.02
CA VAL A 300 -18.87 0.66 -0.91
C VAL A 300 -19.51 1.81 -0.14
N ALA A 301 -19.40 3.02 -0.66
CA ALA A 301 -20.14 4.17 -0.16
C ALA A 301 -21.59 4.14 -0.65
N GLN A 302 -22.57 4.34 0.22
CA GLN A 302 -23.99 4.34 -0.16
C GLN A 302 -24.43 5.64 -0.84
N LYS A 303 -23.72 6.76 -0.62
CA LYS A 303 -24.04 8.06 -1.19
C LYS A 303 -22.80 8.84 -1.57
N ARG A 304 -22.98 9.90 -2.39
CA ARG A 304 -21.91 10.87 -2.69
C ARG A 304 -21.39 11.46 -1.39
N SER A 305 -20.09 11.31 -1.17
CA SER A 305 -19.47 11.61 0.12
C SER A 305 -17.97 11.79 -0.01
N HIS A 306 -17.36 12.32 1.04
CA HIS A 306 -15.92 12.46 1.16
C HIS A 306 -15.40 11.68 2.36
N ARG A 307 -14.17 11.18 2.27
CA ARG A 307 -13.44 10.66 3.43
C ARG A 307 -11.97 11.05 3.37
N MET A 308 -11.58 11.91 4.29
CA MET A 308 -10.21 12.37 4.44
C MET A 308 -9.47 11.56 5.51
N THR A 309 -8.20 11.26 5.21
CA THR A 309 -7.28 10.58 6.13
C THR A 309 -5.88 11.18 6.03
N VAL A 310 -5.12 11.13 7.11
CA VAL A 310 -3.66 11.15 7.00
C VAL A 310 -3.22 9.72 6.68
N TRP A 311 -2.89 9.49 5.41
CA TRP A 311 -2.50 8.19 4.90
C TRP A 311 -0.99 7.98 5.00
N MET A 312 -0.60 6.78 5.41
CA MET A 312 0.79 6.42 5.65
C MET A 312 1.15 5.16 4.90
N GLN A 313 2.34 5.13 4.32
CA GLN A 313 2.83 3.94 3.62
C GLN A 313 4.27 3.61 3.99
N ALA A 314 4.49 2.36 4.38
CA ALA A 314 5.82 1.80 4.61
C ALA A 314 5.97 0.52 3.78
N ARG A 315 6.61 0.65 2.62
CA ARG A 315 6.96 -0.46 1.73
C ARG A 315 8.42 -0.36 1.33
N ASP A 316 9.15 -1.45 1.59
CA ASP A 316 10.55 -1.63 1.16
C ASP A 316 10.75 -3.08 0.70
N ASN A 317 11.94 -3.40 0.18
CA ASN A 317 12.28 -4.77 -0.26
C ASN A 317 12.04 -5.79 0.87
N PRO A 318 11.21 -6.84 0.66
CA PRO A 318 10.95 -7.87 1.67
C PRO A 318 12.17 -8.73 2.02
N PHE A 319 13.15 -8.82 1.13
CA PHE A 319 14.31 -9.71 1.26
C PHE A 319 15.52 -9.10 1.98
N ASN A 320 15.41 -7.86 2.48
CA ASN A 320 16.44 -7.32 3.36
C ASN A 320 16.36 -8.02 4.74
N PRO A 321 17.40 -8.78 5.15
CA PRO A 321 17.35 -9.53 6.40
C PRO A 321 17.43 -8.63 7.63
N ILE A 322 18.03 -7.44 7.49
CA ILE A 322 18.20 -6.48 8.57
C ILE A 322 17.22 -5.32 8.37
N PHE A 323 16.88 -4.63 9.45
CA PHE A 323 16.14 -3.39 9.40
C PHE A 323 17.01 -2.22 8.93
N THR A 324 16.39 -1.08 8.58
CA THR A 324 17.13 0.10 8.14
C THR A 324 17.87 0.75 9.32
N PRO A 325 19.22 0.88 9.29
CA PRO A 325 19.95 1.63 10.31
C PRO A 325 19.69 3.13 10.13
N PHE A 326 19.87 3.91 11.21
CA PHE A 326 19.69 5.37 11.19
C PHE A 326 18.33 5.83 10.60
N PRO A 327 17.21 5.53 11.28
CA PRO A 327 15.84 5.69 10.77
C PRO A 327 15.57 7.05 10.09
N LYS A 328 16.01 8.14 10.71
CA LYS A 328 15.78 9.52 10.22
C LYS A 328 16.61 9.88 9.01
N ALA A 329 17.88 9.49 8.97
CA ALA A 329 18.74 9.75 7.81
C ALA A 329 18.25 8.94 6.61
N ALA A 330 17.91 7.67 6.84
CA ALA A 330 17.33 6.82 5.80
C ALA A 330 15.97 7.34 5.31
N SER A 331 15.08 7.83 6.19
CA SER A 331 13.80 8.40 5.74
C SER A 331 13.98 9.60 4.82
N ARG A 332 14.94 10.49 5.09
CA ARG A 332 15.24 11.64 4.21
C ARG A 332 15.70 11.20 2.82
N ILE A 333 16.61 10.22 2.75
CA ILE A 333 17.09 9.67 1.47
C ILE A 333 15.93 9.00 0.71
N PHE A 334 15.11 8.22 1.40
CA PHE A 334 13.94 7.57 0.81
C PHE A 334 12.91 8.57 0.32
N GLU A 335 12.63 9.62 1.08
CA GLU A 335 11.71 10.69 0.70
C GLU A 335 12.20 11.45 -0.53
N TRP A 336 13.50 11.79 -0.59
CA TRP A 336 14.11 12.47 -1.73
C TRP A 336 13.99 11.65 -3.02
N VAL A 337 14.35 10.36 -2.96
CA VAL A 337 14.22 9.48 -4.14
C VAL A 337 12.76 9.26 -4.51
N TRP A 338 11.89 9.09 -3.53
CA TRP A 338 10.46 8.90 -3.77
C TRP A 338 9.84 10.14 -4.41
N LYS A 339 10.23 11.35 -4.01
CA LYS A 339 9.80 12.62 -4.63
C LYS A 339 10.14 12.65 -6.12
N GLY A 340 11.37 12.26 -6.49
CA GLY A 340 11.80 12.17 -7.89
C GLY A 340 11.04 11.11 -8.69
N GLU A 341 10.85 9.93 -8.12
CA GLU A 341 10.10 8.85 -8.74
C GLU A 341 8.61 9.20 -8.92
N LEU A 342 8.00 9.83 -7.92
CA LEU A 342 6.61 10.26 -7.97
C LEU A 342 6.41 11.29 -9.09
N ALA A 343 7.29 12.28 -9.19
CA ALA A 343 7.25 13.26 -10.28
C ALA A 343 7.39 12.62 -11.68
N ARG A 344 8.17 11.53 -11.78
CA ARG A 344 8.30 10.76 -13.02
C ARG A 344 7.03 9.97 -13.35
N GLN A 345 6.43 9.30 -12.36
CA GLN A 345 5.16 8.59 -12.53
C GLN A 345 4.03 9.55 -12.90
N ASP A 346 3.98 10.73 -12.26
CA ASP A 346 3.00 11.77 -12.55
C ASP A 346 3.02 12.13 -14.04
N ARG A 347 4.20 12.37 -14.64
CA ARG A 347 4.32 12.67 -16.07
C ARG A 347 3.76 11.57 -16.97
N ALA A 348 4.02 10.30 -16.65
CA ALA A 348 3.51 9.17 -17.42
C ALA A 348 1.99 9.05 -17.31
N LYS A 349 1.45 9.11 -16.08
CA LYS A 349 0.03 8.94 -15.80
C LYS A 349 -0.83 10.10 -16.32
N ILE A 350 -0.31 11.33 -16.27
CA ILE A 350 -0.96 12.50 -16.87
C ILE A 350 -1.04 12.33 -18.39
N LYS A 351 0.05 11.87 -19.03
CA LYS A 351 0.06 11.60 -20.47
C LYS A 351 -0.94 10.50 -20.88
N GLU A 352 -1.14 9.51 -20.03
CA GLU A 352 -2.11 8.42 -20.22
C GLU A 352 -3.56 8.81 -19.88
N GLY A 353 -3.78 10.01 -19.33
CA GLY A 353 -5.12 10.50 -18.96
C GLY A 353 -5.73 9.83 -17.72
N ILE A 354 -4.95 9.07 -16.95
CA ILE A 354 -5.42 8.33 -15.76
C ILE A 354 -5.20 9.11 -14.45
N GLN A 355 -4.50 10.24 -14.51
CA GLN A 355 -4.21 11.11 -13.38
C GLN A 355 -4.26 12.58 -13.79
N ARG A 356 -4.79 13.43 -12.91
CA ARG A 356 -4.73 14.89 -13.01
C ARG A 356 -3.94 15.44 -11.82
N ASN A 357 -3.07 16.41 -12.06
CA ASN A 357 -2.41 17.17 -11.00
C ASN A 357 -2.85 18.63 -11.06
N TYR A 358 -3.05 19.25 -9.91
CA TYR A 358 -3.36 20.67 -9.81
C TYR A 358 -2.87 21.26 -8.48
N GLU A 359 -2.62 22.57 -8.47
CA GLU A 359 -2.38 23.34 -7.25
C GLU A 359 -3.72 23.84 -6.71
N GLY A 360 -4.01 23.59 -5.44
CA GLY A 360 -5.25 24.04 -4.81
C GLY A 360 -5.62 23.26 -3.57
N LYS A 361 -6.92 23.24 -3.25
CA LYS A 361 -7.48 22.56 -2.08
C LYS A 361 -8.09 21.21 -2.46
N PHE A 362 -8.21 20.33 -1.47
CA PHE A 362 -8.97 19.09 -1.61
C PHE A 362 -10.44 19.40 -1.88
N ASP A 363 -11.09 18.59 -2.72
CA ASP A 363 -12.52 18.75 -2.96
C ASP A 363 -13.29 18.30 -1.73
N ARG A 364 -14.09 19.23 -1.20
CA ARG A 364 -14.96 19.01 -0.04
C ARG A 364 -16.39 19.44 -0.33
N SER A 365 -16.70 19.76 -1.59
CA SER A 365 -18.03 20.17 -2.04
C SER A 365 -18.91 18.96 -2.34
N HIS A 366 -20.17 19.00 -1.93
CA HIS A 366 -21.15 17.92 -2.14
C HIS A 366 -21.91 18.10 -3.44
#